data_AF-A0A1I8FD81-F1
#
_entry.id   AF-A0A1I8FD81-F1
#
_cell.length_a   1.000
_cell.length_b   1.000
_cell.length_c   1.000
_cell.angle_alpha   90.00
_cell.angle_beta   90.00
_cell.angle_gamma   90.00
#
_symmetry.space_group_name_H-M   'P 1'
#
loop_
_entity.id
_entity.type
_entity.pdbx_description
1 polymer ?
#
loop_
_entity_poly.entity_id
_entity_poly.type
_entity_poly.pdbx_seq_one_letter_code
_entity_poly.pdbx_strand_id
1 'polypeptide(L)'
;LLTCWNSMMISALAQAGRLLNRPDWLEHARRGAEFIRCHLWREDTRTLYRVAYPDGQDGVTLGPAPVKAFLDDHAQLIGALLQLYRATLHQPYLAWARQLQAEQDAAFWCSEAKAYFDTRRQSADAGDAANAAAPTLLPLRLLDDHDGAEPCGNSVSAVNLASLRALDDNSGSYSSRGGELLNRFSQTLGRQPMALTEMASACLLTAAGPPATLVLAAPEDQLEPLLQAACPRTVPCAGRT
;
A
#
# COMPACT_ATOMS: atom_id res chain seq x y z
N LEU A 1 -4.70 9.48 15.24
CA LEU A 1 -3.89 8.80 14.21
C LEU A 1 -4.56 8.94 12.85
N LEU A 2 -3.81 9.28 11.79
CA LEU A 2 -4.31 9.38 10.41
C LEU A 2 -3.64 8.31 9.53
N THR A 3 -4.41 7.43 8.91
CA THR A 3 -3.91 6.20 8.25
C THR A 3 -2.86 6.50 7.18
N CYS A 4 -3.14 7.38 6.21
CA CYS A 4 -2.20 7.78 5.16
C CYS A 4 -0.83 8.21 5.72
N TRP A 5 -0.80 9.24 6.58
CA TRP A 5 0.45 9.78 7.12
C TRP A 5 1.21 8.80 8.01
N ASN A 6 0.49 8.01 8.79
CA ASN A 6 1.13 7.01 9.64
C ASN A 6 1.70 5.86 8.80
N SER A 7 1.06 5.53 7.67
CA SER A 7 1.61 4.58 6.72
C SER A 7 2.90 5.08 6.06
N MET A 8 2.97 6.36 5.68
CA MET A 8 4.23 6.96 5.20
C MET A 8 5.35 6.87 6.24
N MET A 9 5.05 7.19 7.50
CA MET A 9 6.01 7.04 8.60
C MET A 9 6.45 5.58 8.78
N ILE A 10 5.53 4.62 8.77
CA ILE A 10 5.83 3.18 8.88
C ILE A 10 6.74 2.74 7.73
N SER A 11 6.43 3.16 6.50
CA SER A 11 7.23 2.87 5.31
C SER A 11 8.67 3.38 5.47
N ALA A 12 8.83 4.64 5.89
CA ALA A 12 10.14 5.26 6.11
C ALA A 12 10.92 4.57 7.24
N LEU A 13 10.29 4.26 8.37
CA LEU A 13 10.91 3.57 9.49
C LEU A 13 11.32 2.13 9.13
N ALA A 14 10.49 1.40 8.38
CA ALA A 14 10.80 0.05 7.93
C ALA A 14 12.00 0.06 6.95
N GLN A 15 12.00 0.98 6.00
CA GLN A 15 13.08 1.11 5.02
C GLN A 15 14.40 1.54 5.69
N ALA A 16 14.36 2.59 6.52
CA ALA A 16 15.53 3.10 7.22
C ALA A 16 16.03 2.10 8.27
N GLY A 17 15.13 1.46 9.02
CA GLY A 17 15.46 0.41 9.98
C GLY A 17 16.25 -0.73 9.36
N ARG A 18 15.84 -1.17 8.16
CA ARG A 18 16.56 -2.18 7.38
C ARG A 18 17.90 -1.67 6.85
N LEU A 19 17.93 -0.53 6.17
CA LEU A 19 19.13 -0.05 5.47
C LEU A 19 20.22 0.45 6.42
N LEU A 20 19.85 0.92 7.61
CA LEU A 20 20.77 1.47 8.61
C LEU A 20 21.00 0.52 9.79
N ASN A 21 20.50 -0.73 9.72
CA ASN A 21 20.60 -1.73 10.79
C ASN A 21 20.10 -1.18 12.15
N ARG A 22 18.92 -0.55 12.14
CA ARG A 22 18.25 0.03 13.32
C ARG A 22 17.02 -0.81 13.69
N PRO A 23 17.19 -1.90 14.45
CA PRO A 23 16.08 -2.80 14.81
C PRO A 23 15.02 -2.10 15.65
N ASP A 24 15.40 -1.09 16.42
CA ASP A 24 14.46 -0.24 17.16
C ASP A 24 13.53 0.52 16.22
N TRP A 25 14.01 1.07 15.09
CA TRP A 25 13.16 1.76 14.12
C TRP A 25 12.20 0.80 13.42
N LEU A 26 12.67 -0.40 13.11
CA LEU A 26 11.82 -1.45 12.55
C LEU A 26 10.72 -1.87 13.52
N GLU A 27 11.01 -1.93 14.81
CA GLU A 27 10.02 -2.23 15.85
C GLU A 27 8.96 -1.11 15.97
N HIS A 28 9.34 0.16 15.82
CA HIS A 28 8.38 1.26 15.76
C HIS A 28 7.46 1.15 14.54
N ALA A 29 8.01 0.78 13.37
CA ALA A 29 7.23 0.54 12.16
C ALA A 29 6.22 -0.61 12.36
N ARG A 30 6.67 -1.73 12.96
CA ARG A 30 5.83 -2.89 13.29
C ARG A 30 4.66 -2.48 14.19
N ARG A 31 4.95 -1.78 15.30
CA ARG A 31 3.92 -1.31 16.24
C ARG A 31 2.91 -0.38 15.59
N GLY A 32 3.37 0.48 14.68
CA GLY A 32 2.48 1.34 13.90
C GLY A 32 1.51 0.55 13.01
N ALA A 33 2.01 -0.45 12.28
CA ALA A 33 1.17 -1.30 11.45
C ALA A 33 0.19 -2.15 12.28
N GLU A 34 0.64 -2.67 13.43
CA GLU A 34 -0.21 -3.39 14.38
C GLU A 34 -1.32 -2.50 14.94
N PHE A 35 -1.02 -1.25 15.31
CA PHE A 35 -2.04 -0.30 15.74
C PHE A 35 -3.11 -0.08 14.66
N ILE A 36 -2.70 0.16 13.40
CA ILE A 36 -3.64 0.32 12.28
C ILE A 36 -4.49 -0.94 12.13
N ARG A 37 -3.89 -2.13 12.19
CA ARG A 37 -4.61 -3.40 12.08
C ARG A 37 -5.65 -3.58 13.19
N CYS A 38 -5.29 -3.26 14.43
CA CYS A 38 -6.15 -3.48 15.60
C CYS A 38 -7.31 -2.47 15.67
N HIS A 39 -7.07 -1.22 15.30
CA HIS A 39 -8.05 -0.14 15.56
C HIS A 39 -8.75 0.36 14.30
N LEU A 40 -8.06 0.37 13.16
CA LEU A 40 -8.51 1.01 11.92
C LEU A 40 -8.91 0.02 10.83
N TRP A 41 -8.60 -1.26 11.00
CA TRP A 41 -9.06 -2.32 10.11
C TRP A 41 -10.20 -3.11 10.76
N ARG A 42 -11.17 -3.51 9.95
CA ARG A 42 -12.28 -4.40 10.35
C ARG A 42 -12.27 -5.59 9.40
N GLU A 43 -11.90 -6.75 9.94
CA GLU A 43 -11.70 -7.98 9.16
C GLU A 43 -13.03 -8.52 8.60
N ASP A 44 -14.11 -8.42 9.38
CA ASP A 44 -15.46 -8.88 9.05
C ASP A 44 -16.06 -8.15 7.84
N THR A 45 -15.88 -6.84 7.78
CA THR A 45 -16.40 -5.95 6.74
C THR A 45 -15.35 -5.53 5.72
N ARG A 46 -14.12 -6.02 5.87
CA ARG A 46 -12.93 -5.64 5.09
C ARG A 46 -12.81 -4.13 4.89
N THR A 47 -13.09 -3.38 5.95
CA THR A 47 -13.15 -1.92 5.91
C THR A 47 -11.96 -1.32 6.64
N LEU A 48 -11.23 -0.46 5.93
CA LEU A 48 -10.21 0.41 6.49
C LEU A 48 -10.85 1.76 6.85
N TYR A 49 -10.49 2.29 8.00
CA TYR A 49 -10.88 3.63 8.46
C TYR A 49 -9.70 4.60 8.35
N ARG A 50 -10.01 5.86 8.13
CA ARG A 50 -9.03 6.93 7.93
C ARG A 50 -8.41 7.44 9.23
N VAL A 51 -9.22 7.56 10.28
CA VAL A 51 -8.82 8.25 11.52
C VAL A 51 -9.22 7.47 12.75
N ALA A 52 -8.32 7.46 13.74
CA ALA A 52 -8.58 7.02 15.09
C ALA A 52 -8.29 8.17 16.07
N TYR A 53 -9.12 8.29 17.10
CA TYR A 53 -9.06 9.32 18.14
C TYR A 53 -8.76 8.68 19.50
N PRO A 54 -8.08 9.40 20.42
CA PRO A 54 -7.96 8.97 21.80
C PRO A 54 -9.33 8.85 22.47
N ASP A 55 -9.51 7.85 23.33
CA ASP A 55 -10.69 7.63 24.16
C ASP A 55 -10.27 7.31 25.60
N GLY A 56 -10.23 8.32 26.47
CA GLY A 56 -9.65 8.18 27.80
C GLY A 56 -8.12 8.04 27.79
N GLN A 57 -7.55 7.42 28.83
CA GLN A 57 -6.10 7.33 29.00
C GLN A 57 -5.43 6.37 28.02
N ASP A 58 -6.04 5.20 27.77
CA ASP A 58 -5.47 4.14 26.92
C ASP A 58 -6.43 3.65 25.80
N GLY A 59 -7.63 4.23 25.71
CA GLY A 59 -8.61 3.81 24.71
C GLY A 59 -8.44 4.50 23.37
N VAL A 60 -8.99 3.87 22.33
CA VAL A 60 -8.99 4.36 20.96
C VAL A 60 -10.38 4.19 20.37
N THR A 61 -10.93 5.26 19.80
CA THR A 61 -12.25 5.26 19.15
C THR A 61 -12.17 5.75 17.71
N LEU A 62 -13.11 5.32 16.87
CA LEU A 62 -13.29 5.86 15.52
C LEU A 62 -14.12 7.16 15.50
N GLY A 63 -14.57 7.61 16.68
CA GLY A 63 -15.47 8.74 16.83
C GLY A 63 -16.93 8.39 16.52
N PRO A 64 -17.85 9.35 16.69
CA PRO A 64 -19.29 9.13 16.51
C PRO A 64 -19.70 8.90 15.05
N ALA A 65 -18.86 9.31 14.09
CA ALA A 65 -19.08 9.13 12.67
C ALA A 65 -17.77 8.61 12.01
N PRO A 66 -17.52 7.30 12.06
CA PRO A 66 -16.31 6.71 11.50
C PRO A 66 -16.13 7.03 10.01
N VAL A 67 -14.97 7.59 9.65
CA VAL A 67 -14.65 7.93 8.26
C VAL A 67 -13.94 6.77 7.59
N LYS A 68 -14.55 6.16 6.58
CA LYS A 68 -13.93 5.13 5.75
C LYS A 68 -12.69 5.71 5.03
N ALA A 69 -11.68 4.89 4.85
CA ALA A 69 -10.45 5.23 4.15
C ALA A 69 -10.69 5.64 2.69
N PHE A 70 -9.88 6.60 2.21
CA PHE A 70 -9.81 6.98 0.80
C PHE A 70 -8.71 6.18 0.08
N LEU A 71 -8.54 6.43 -1.22
CA LEU A 71 -7.50 5.80 -2.02
C LEU A 71 -6.11 5.92 -1.39
N ASP A 72 -5.70 7.12 -0.96
CA ASP A 72 -4.36 7.35 -0.41
C ASP A 72 -4.08 6.55 0.86
N ASP A 73 -5.10 6.39 1.71
CA ASP A 73 -4.98 5.60 2.94
C ASP A 73 -4.68 4.13 2.61
N HIS A 74 -5.34 3.59 1.57
CA HIS A 74 -5.05 2.24 1.08
C HIS A 74 -3.66 2.17 0.42
N ALA A 75 -3.38 3.06 -0.53
CA ALA A 75 -2.15 3.02 -1.32
C ALA A 75 -0.91 3.14 -0.44
N GLN A 76 -0.91 4.07 0.52
CA GLN A 76 0.22 4.25 1.43
C GLN A 76 0.37 3.08 2.40
N LEU A 77 -0.73 2.52 2.93
CA LEU A 77 -0.66 1.37 3.83
C LEU A 77 -0.15 0.12 3.12
N ILE A 78 -0.58 -0.14 1.89
CA ILE A 78 -0.07 -1.23 1.07
C ILE A 78 1.44 -1.07 0.88
N GLY A 79 1.90 0.13 0.50
CA GLY A 79 3.33 0.43 0.34
C GLY A 79 4.13 0.19 1.63
N ALA A 80 3.60 0.65 2.77
CA ALA A 80 4.21 0.44 4.08
C ALA A 80 4.33 -1.04 4.46
N LEU A 81 3.29 -1.83 4.21
CA LEU A 81 3.30 -3.28 4.45
C LEU A 81 4.28 -4.01 3.54
N LEU A 82 4.42 -3.58 2.29
CA LEU A 82 5.45 -4.11 1.38
C LEU A 82 6.87 -3.77 1.87
N GLN A 83 7.10 -2.59 2.45
CA GLN A 83 8.40 -2.27 3.07
C GLN A 83 8.66 -3.10 4.34
N LEU A 84 7.65 -3.29 5.20
CA LEU A 84 7.76 -4.17 6.36
C LEU A 84 8.05 -5.62 5.94
N TYR A 85 7.39 -6.12 4.90
CA TYR A 85 7.69 -7.43 4.33
C TYR A 85 9.14 -7.50 3.84
N ARG A 86 9.62 -6.50 3.09
CA ARG A 86 11.03 -6.44 2.64
C ARG A 86 12.04 -6.40 3.77
N ALA A 87 11.66 -5.85 4.93
CA ALA A 87 12.52 -5.73 6.10
C ALA A 87 12.51 -6.94 7.03
N THR A 88 11.48 -7.76 6.99
CA THR A 88 11.28 -8.84 7.97
C THR A 88 11.04 -10.21 7.34
N LEU A 89 10.67 -10.24 6.04
CA LEU A 89 10.15 -11.41 5.33
C LEU A 89 8.94 -12.07 6.00
N HIS A 90 8.27 -11.33 6.89
CA HIS A 90 7.15 -11.83 7.64
C HIS A 90 5.90 -11.85 6.76
N GLN A 91 5.53 -13.06 6.31
CA GLN A 91 4.47 -13.32 5.34
C GLN A 91 3.11 -12.66 5.64
N PRO A 92 2.66 -12.52 6.91
CA PRO A 92 1.43 -11.79 7.21
C PRO A 92 1.36 -10.35 6.67
N TYR A 93 2.49 -9.65 6.51
CA TYR A 93 2.47 -8.31 5.90
C TYR A 93 2.16 -8.37 4.40
N LEU A 94 2.76 -9.32 3.67
CA LEU A 94 2.47 -9.51 2.24
C LEU A 94 1.04 -10.01 2.03
N ALA A 95 0.54 -10.90 2.89
CA ALA A 95 -0.86 -11.33 2.85
C ALA A 95 -1.83 -10.15 3.04
N TRP A 96 -1.55 -9.27 4.02
CA TRP A 96 -2.40 -8.13 4.28
C TRP A 96 -2.32 -7.05 3.19
N ALA A 97 -1.13 -6.80 2.63
CA ALA A 97 -0.95 -5.91 1.49
C ALA A 97 -1.80 -6.37 0.28
N ARG A 98 -1.85 -7.67 0.01
CA ARG A 98 -2.68 -8.25 -1.06
C ARG A 98 -4.18 -8.08 -0.79
N GLN A 99 -4.62 -8.30 0.45
CA GLN A 99 -6.00 -8.07 0.86
C GLN A 99 -6.39 -6.60 0.65
N LEU A 100 -5.57 -5.67 1.10
CA LEU A 100 -5.81 -4.24 0.93
C LEU A 100 -5.79 -3.79 -0.53
N GLN A 101 -4.91 -4.37 -1.37
CA GLN A 101 -4.89 -4.11 -2.81
C GLN A 101 -6.17 -4.59 -3.48
N ALA A 102 -6.67 -5.78 -3.12
CA ALA A 102 -7.93 -6.29 -3.65
C ALA A 102 -9.11 -5.38 -3.24
N GLU A 103 -9.15 -4.90 -2.00
CA GLU A 103 -10.16 -3.94 -1.56
C GLU A 103 -10.02 -2.58 -2.24
N GLN A 104 -8.79 -2.13 -2.51
CA GLN A 104 -8.53 -0.90 -3.25
C GLN A 104 -9.07 -1.01 -4.69
N ASP A 105 -8.79 -2.12 -5.36
CA ASP A 105 -9.30 -2.45 -6.69
C ASP A 105 -10.83 -2.47 -6.72
N ALA A 106 -11.46 -3.13 -5.75
CA ALA A 106 -12.91 -3.21 -5.68
C ALA A 106 -13.57 -1.85 -5.42
N ALA A 107 -12.98 -1.04 -4.55
CA ALA A 107 -13.60 0.19 -4.07
C ALA A 107 -13.34 1.41 -4.97
N PHE A 108 -12.15 1.53 -5.56
CA PHE A 108 -11.69 2.79 -6.16
C PHE A 108 -11.44 2.71 -7.66
N TRP A 109 -11.21 1.51 -8.22
CA TRP A 109 -10.93 1.37 -9.65
C TRP A 109 -12.12 1.73 -10.54
N CYS A 110 -11.86 2.47 -11.61
CA CYS A 110 -12.82 2.73 -12.67
C CYS A 110 -12.32 2.13 -13.98
N SER A 111 -13.06 1.14 -14.51
CA SER A 111 -12.70 0.44 -15.76
C SER A 111 -12.71 1.34 -16.99
N GLU A 112 -13.56 2.38 -16.99
CA GLU A 112 -13.67 3.34 -18.10
C GLU A 112 -12.51 4.33 -18.08
N ALA A 113 -12.18 4.87 -16.90
CA ALA A 113 -11.09 5.83 -16.74
C ALA A 113 -9.70 5.17 -16.68
N LYS A 114 -9.63 3.85 -16.47
CA LYS A 114 -8.38 3.08 -16.26
C LYS A 114 -7.50 3.65 -15.17
N ALA A 115 -8.13 4.10 -14.08
CA ALA A 115 -7.48 4.73 -12.94
C ALA A 115 -8.30 4.54 -11.67
N TYR A 116 -7.67 4.80 -10.53
CA TYR A 116 -8.33 4.88 -9.24
C TYR A 116 -8.82 6.31 -8.98
N PHE A 117 -9.99 6.41 -8.34
CA PHE A 117 -10.54 7.66 -7.84
C PHE A 117 -10.42 7.72 -6.33
N ASP A 118 -10.35 8.91 -5.76
CA ASP A 118 -10.05 9.08 -4.32
C ASP A 118 -11.14 8.50 -3.42
N THR A 119 -12.40 8.59 -3.85
CA THR A 119 -13.56 8.15 -3.10
C THR A 119 -14.11 6.83 -3.61
N ARG A 120 -14.68 6.03 -2.69
CA ARG A 120 -15.27 4.72 -2.99
C ARG A 120 -16.40 4.86 -4.00
N ARG A 121 -16.56 3.87 -4.88
CA ARG A 121 -17.73 3.75 -5.74
C ARG A 121 -18.98 3.58 -4.89
N GLN A 122 -20.01 4.38 -5.11
CA GLN A 122 -21.35 4.09 -4.60
C GLN A 122 -21.91 2.93 -5.40
N SER A 123 -22.10 1.77 -4.77
CA SER A 123 -22.91 0.70 -5.34
C SER A 123 -24.38 1.01 -5.08
N ALA A 124 -25.22 0.94 -6.13
CA ALA A 124 -26.66 1.11 -6.03
C ALA A 124 -27.33 0.13 -5.03
N ASP A 125 -26.65 -0.97 -4.69
CA ASP A 125 -27.18 -2.06 -3.84
C ASP A 125 -26.63 -2.07 -2.41
N ALA A 126 -25.75 -1.13 -2.03
CA ALA A 126 -25.30 -1.05 -0.64
C ALA A 126 -26.20 -0.07 0.12
N GLY A 127 -27.07 -0.62 0.98
CA GLY A 127 -27.81 0.10 2.02
C GLY A 127 -26.90 0.72 3.09
N ASP A 128 -25.74 1.24 2.71
CA ASP A 128 -24.81 1.99 3.54
C ASP A 128 -25.36 3.41 3.76
N ALA A 129 -26.46 3.50 4.49
CA ALA A 129 -27.00 4.76 5.01
C ALA A 129 -25.97 5.52 5.88
N ALA A 130 -24.89 4.85 6.33
CA ALA A 130 -23.76 5.49 7.01
C ALA A 130 -22.87 6.35 6.08
N ASN A 131 -22.86 6.09 4.77
CA ASN A 131 -22.27 6.99 3.76
C ASN A 131 -23.28 8.02 3.23
N ALA A 132 -24.58 7.85 3.53
CA ALA A 132 -25.62 8.85 3.27
C ALA A 132 -25.78 9.86 4.43
N ALA A 133 -25.37 9.48 5.65
CA ALA A 133 -25.44 10.32 6.85
C ALA A 133 -24.15 11.12 7.15
N ALA A 134 -23.00 10.69 6.62
CA ALA A 134 -21.93 11.63 6.36
C ALA A 134 -22.34 12.40 5.11
N PRO A 135 -22.38 13.74 5.11
CA PRO A 135 -22.69 14.47 3.89
C PRO A 135 -21.74 13.94 2.81
N THR A 136 -22.32 13.42 1.72
CA THR A 136 -21.58 13.15 0.49
C THR A 136 -21.09 14.52 0.02
N LEU A 137 -20.01 15.03 0.63
CA LEU A 137 -19.55 16.42 0.43
C LEU A 137 -19.00 16.64 -0.97
N LEU A 138 -18.86 15.58 -1.77
CA LEU A 138 -18.32 15.65 -3.11
C LEU A 138 -19.18 14.81 -4.07
N PRO A 139 -20.11 15.45 -4.80
CA PRO A 139 -20.78 14.86 -5.96
C PRO A 139 -19.78 14.47 -7.07
N LEU A 140 -18.57 15.03 -7.03
CA LEU A 140 -17.46 14.73 -7.93
C LEU A 140 -16.50 13.75 -7.27
N ARG A 141 -16.33 12.58 -7.87
CA ARG A 141 -15.17 11.73 -7.57
C ARG A 141 -13.96 12.37 -8.24
N LEU A 142 -13.00 12.79 -7.44
CA LEU A 142 -11.74 13.32 -7.96
C LEU A 142 -10.83 12.15 -8.35
N LEU A 143 -10.13 12.36 -9.46
CA LEU A 143 -9.03 11.53 -9.90
C LEU A 143 -7.82 12.44 -9.80
N ASP A 144 -6.95 12.17 -8.83
CA ASP A 144 -5.71 12.93 -8.69
C ASP A 144 -4.71 12.46 -9.76
N ASP A 145 -4.18 13.43 -10.50
CA ASP A 145 -3.30 13.23 -11.66
C ASP A 145 -1.94 13.90 -11.52
N HIS A 146 -1.60 14.37 -10.32
CA HIS A 146 -0.33 15.02 -10.03
C HIS A 146 0.21 14.64 -8.64
N ASP A 147 1.49 14.27 -8.56
CA ASP A 147 2.22 14.13 -7.30
C ASP A 147 2.55 15.52 -6.73
N GLY A 148 1.98 15.85 -5.58
CA GLY A 148 2.19 17.12 -4.87
C GLY A 148 3.27 17.03 -3.80
N ALA A 149 3.01 17.63 -2.63
CA ALA A 149 3.87 17.45 -1.46
C ALA A 149 3.86 15.99 -0.95
N GLU A 150 2.77 15.27 -1.21
CA GLU A 150 2.61 13.83 -1.01
C GLU A 150 2.39 13.20 -2.40
N PRO A 151 2.93 12.00 -2.67
CA PRO A 151 2.65 11.30 -3.93
C PRO A 151 1.17 10.91 -3.97
N CYS A 152 0.54 11.04 -5.14
CA CYS A 152 -0.89 10.77 -5.26
C CYS A 152 -1.17 9.27 -5.19
N GLY A 153 -2.38 8.91 -4.77
CA GLY A 153 -2.78 7.51 -4.60
C GLY A 153 -2.60 6.65 -5.86
N ASN A 154 -2.79 7.21 -7.06
CA ASN A 154 -2.55 6.50 -8.32
C ASN A 154 -1.06 6.17 -8.52
N SER A 155 -0.15 7.12 -8.29
CA SER A 155 1.30 6.90 -8.42
C SER A 155 1.81 5.84 -7.45
N VAL A 156 1.42 5.95 -6.18
CA VAL A 156 1.79 4.96 -5.14
C VAL A 156 1.21 3.58 -5.48
N SER A 157 -0.04 3.53 -5.96
CA SER A 157 -0.66 2.28 -6.40
C SER A 157 0.08 1.62 -7.55
N ALA A 158 0.60 2.39 -8.51
CA ALA A 158 1.41 1.84 -9.60
C ALA A 158 2.70 1.17 -9.07
N VAL A 159 3.37 1.79 -8.10
CA VAL A 159 4.56 1.21 -7.43
C VAL A 159 4.19 -0.05 -6.65
N ASN A 160 3.04 -0.06 -5.97
CA ASN A 160 2.54 -1.22 -5.23
C ASN A 160 2.23 -2.39 -6.16
N LEU A 161 1.53 -2.15 -7.28
CA LEU A 161 1.21 -3.18 -8.27
C LEU A 161 2.49 -3.75 -8.91
N ALA A 162 3.46 -2.90 -9.26
CA ALA A 162 4.76 -3.36 -9.76
C ALA A 162 5.51 -4.22 -8.71
N SER A 163 5.44 -3.81 -7.44
CA SER A 163 6.03 -4.54 -6.32
C SER A 163 5.35 -5.89 -6.08
N LEU A 164 4.01 -5.94 -6.08
CA LEU A 164 3.22 -7.15 -5.91
C LEU A 164 3.42 -8.13 -7.07
N ARG A 165 3.51 -7.62 -8.31
CA ARG A 165 3.85 -8.43 -9.49
C ARG A 165 5.17 -9.19 -9.32
N ALA A 166 6.15 -8.59 -8.64
CA ALA A 166 7.46 -9.19 -8.41
C ALA A 166 7.49 -10.18 -7.23
N LEU A 167 6.47 -10.16 -6.36
CA LEU A 167 6.43 -10.92 -5.10
C LEU A 167 5.37 -12.02 -5.07
N ASP A 168 4.43 -12.02 -6.00
CA ASP A 168 3.26 -12.90 -6.00
C ASP A 168 3.19 -13.77 -7.26
N ASP A 169 2.74 -15.00 -7.08
CA ASP A 169 2.54 -15.97 -8.15
C ASP A 169 1.37 -15.54 -9.06
N ASN A 170 0.39 -14.80 -8.52
CA ASN A 170 -0.71 -14.18 -9.29
C ASN A 170 -0.29 -12.87 -9.98
N SER A 171 0.92 -12.85 -10.54
CA SER A 171 1.53 -11.68 -11.20
C SER A 171 0.70 -11.13 -12.37
N GLY A 172 -0.15 -11.95 -13.00
CA GLY A 172 -0.95 -11.57 -14.18
C GLY A 172 -1.94 -10.43 -13.91
N SER A 173 -2.69 -10.50 -12.80
CA SER A 173 -3.68 -9.46 -12.45
C SER A 173 -3.00 -8.12 -12.15
N TYR A 174 -1.94 -8.13 -11.33
CA TYR A 174 -1.18 -6.92 -11.00
C TYR A 174 -0.48 -6.33 -12.22
N SER A 175 0.05 -7.19 -13.11
CA SER A 175 0.68 -6.75 -14.37
C SER A 175 -0.34 -6.06 -15.27
N SER A 176 -1.52 -6.64 -15.44
CA SER A 176 -2.59 -6.05 -16.24
C SER A 176 -3.05 -4.72 -15.66
N ARG A 177 -3.38 -4.68 -14.37
CA ARG A 177 -3.84 -3.46 -13.69
C ARG A 177 -2.79 -2.36 -13.72
N GLY A 178 -1.54 -2.69 -13.38
CA GLY A 178 -0.42 -1.76 -13.39
C GLY A 178 -0.15 -1.23 -14.80
N GLY A 179 -0.25 -2.08 -15.82
CA GLY A 179 -0.13 -1.68 -17.24
C GLY A 179 -1.25 -0.74 -17.68
N GLU A 180 -2.50 -1.00 -17.32
CA GLU A 180 -3.63 -0.11 -17.61
C GLU A 180 -3.43 1.27 -16.97
N LEU A 181 -3.01 1.30 -15.71
CA LEU A 181 -2.76 2.54 -14.97
C LEU A 181 -1.59 3.34 -15.54
N LEU A 182 -0.45 2.69 -15.80
CA LEU A 182 0.71 3.35 -16.42
C LEU A 182 0.37 3.89 -17.81
N ASN A 183 -0.41 3.15 -18.60
CA ASN A 183 -0.86 3.61 -19.91
C ASN A 183 -1.76 4.84 -19.80
N ARG A 184 -2.67 4.87 -18.81
CA ARG A 184 -3.55 6.02 -18.55
C ARG A 184 -2.79 7.31 -18.24
N PHE A 185 -1.66 7.21 -17.54
CA PHE A 185 -0.82 8.36 -17.18
C PHE A 185 0.37 8.60 -18.12
N SER A 186 0.54 7.77 -19.16
CA SER A 186 1.68 7.84 -20.09
C SER A 186 1.82 9.19 -20.80
N GLN A 187 0.69 9.80 -21.20
CA GLN A 187 0.69 11.11 -21.86
C GLN A 187 1.16 12.22 -20.91
N THR A 188 0.68 12.21 -19.66
CA THR A 188 1.10 13.17 -18.63
C THR A 188 2.57 12.98 -18.30
N LEU A 189 3.01 11.74 -18.08
CA LEU A 189 4.43 11.41 -17.86
C LEU A 189 5.33 11.88 -19.01
N GLY A 190 4.91 11.72 -20.26
CA GLY A 190 5.70 12.15 -21.42
C GLY A 190 5.81 13.68 -21.56
N ARG A 191 4.82 14.43 -21.06
CA ARG A 191 4.80 15.90 -21.14
C ARG A 191 5.39 16.58 -19.90
N GLN A 192 5.11 16.03 -18.73
CA GLN A 192 5.46 16.59 -17.42
C GLN A 192 5.93 15.48 -16.46
N PRO A 193 7.11 14.87 -16.68
CA PRO A 193 7.61 13.80 -15.81
C PRO A 193 7.70 14.22 -14.33
N MET A 194 8.06 15.49 -14.09
CA MET A 194 8.16 16.05 -12.73
C MET A 194 6.80 16.16 -12.01
N ALA A 195 5.69 16.08 -12.74
CA ALA A 195 4.37 16.07 -12.13
C ALA A 195 3.99 14.70 -11.57
N LEU A 196 4.72 13.63 -11.89
CA LEU A 196 4.35 12.25 -11.57
C LEU A 196 5.62 11.43 -11.25
N THR A 197 6.41 11.92 -10.30
CA THR A 197 7.73 11.34 -9.96
C THR A 197 7.62 9.92 -9.42
N GLU A 198 6.59 9.63 -8.62
CA GLU A 198 6.39 8.29 -8.06
C GLU A 198 5.84 7.33 -9.13
N MET A 199 4.99 7.82 -10.04
CA MET A 199 4.56 7.06 -11.22
C MET A 199 5.73 6.76 -12.17
N ALA A 200 6.66 7.71 -12.33
CA ALA A 200 7.88 7.51 -13.13
C ALA A 200 8.74 6.38 -12.53
N SER A 201 8.86 6.33 -11.20
CA SER A 201 9.49 5.22 -10.48
C SER A 201 8.78 3.89 -10.76
N ALA A 202 7.44 3.85 -10.76
CA ALA A 202 6.67 2.66 -11.12
C ALA A 202 6.93 2.19 -12.57
N CYS A 203 7.06 3.13 -13.51
CA CYS A 203 7.42 2.83 -14.90
C CYS A 203 8.80 2.18 -14.98
N LEU A 204 9.80 2.74 -14.29
CA LEU A 204 11.16 2.19 -14.23
C LEU A 204 11.16 0.78 -13.62
N LEU A 205 10.44 0.56 -12.52
CA LEU A 205 10.32 -0.76 -11.89
C LEU A 205 9.68 -1.78 -12.83
N THR A 206 8.68 -1.37 -13.61
CA THR A 206 7.99 -2.24 -14.56
C THR A 206 8.89 -2.60 -15.74
N ALA A 207 9.63 -1.61 -16.26
CA ALA A 207 10.54 -1.75 -17.40
C ALA A 207 11.82 -2.54 -17.07
N ALA A 208 12.31 -2.44 -15.84
CA ALA A 208 13.46 -3.20 -15.36
C ALA A 208 13.22 -4.73 -15.35
N GLY A 209 11.96 -5.17 -15.48
CA GLY A 209 11.58 -6.57 -15.40
C GLY A 209 11.51 -7.07 -13.96
N PRO A 210 11.04 -8.31 -13.72
CA PRO A 210 11.04 -8.90 -12.39
C PRO A 210 12.49 -8.95 -11.85
N PRO A 211 12.73 -8.59 -10.58
CA PRO A 211 14.06 -8.71 -9.98
C PRO A 211 14.51 -10.17 -10.03
N ALA A 212 15.83 -10.39 -10.15
CA ALA A 212 16.40 -11.73 -10.12
C ALA A 212 16.00 -12.45 -8.82
N THR A 213 15.27 -13.56 -8.94
CA THR A 213 14.91 -14.40 -7.79
C THR A 213 16.14 -15.18 -7.35
N LEU A 214 16.58 -14.93 -6.11
CA LEU A 214 17.63 -15.72 -5.47
C LEU A 214 17.00 -16.72 -4.50
N VAL A 215 17.07 -18.01 -4.83
CA VAL A 215 16.64 -19.08 -3.93
C VAL A 215 17.83 -19.48 -3.06
N LEU A 216 17.73 -19.26 -1.75
CA LEU A 216 18.73 -19.68 -0.77
C LEU A 216 18.25 -20.97 -0.11
N ALA A 217 18.94 -22.07 -0.37
CA ALA A 217 18.71 -23.35 0.30
C ALA A 217 19.84 -23.59 1.31
N ALA A 218 19.53 -23.46 2.60
CA ALA A 218 20.47 -23.67 3.70
C ALA A 218 19.75 -24.18 4.96
N PRO A 219 20.48 -24.80 5.90
CA PRO A 219 19.99 -25.07 7.25
C PRO A 219 19.43 -23.81 7.93
N GLU A 220 18.41 -23.95 8.80
CA GLU A 220 17.68 -22.81 9.39
C GLU A 220 18.57 -21.85 10.20
N ASP A 221 19.62 -22.38 10.83
CA ASP A 221 20.65 -21.62 11.55
C ASP A 221 21.58 -20.81 10.64
N GLN A 222 21.63 -21.12 9.34
CA GLN A 222 22.49 -20.47 8.34
C GLN A 222 21.71 -19.58 7.36
N LEU A 223 20.39 -19.63 7.40
CA LEU A 223 19.52 -18.83 6.54
C LEU A 223 19.65 -17.32 6.82
N GLU A 224 19.65 -16.90 8.09
CA GLU A 224 19.76 -15.48 8.46
C GLU A 224 21.10 -14.84 8.03
N PRO A 225 22.27 -15.47 8.31
CA PRO A 225 23.56 -14.99 7.79
C PRO A 225 23.63 -14.95 6.26
N LEU A 226 23.07 -15.95 5.58
CA LEU A 226 23.06 -16.00 4.11
C LEU A 226 22.15 -14.94 3.51
N LEU A 227 20.99 -14.66 4.12
CA LEU A 227 20.11 -13.57 3.73
C LEU A 227 20.81 -12.22 3.89
N GLN A 228 21.51 -11.99 5.01
CA GLN A 228 22.29 -10.76 5.22
C GLN A 228 23.45 -10.62 4.23
N ALA A 229 24.16 -11.71 3.92
CA ALA A 229 25.28 -11.71 2.98
C ALA A 229 24.84 -11.54 1.51
N ALA A 230 23.72 -12.17 1.12
CA ALA A 230 23.22 -12.12 -0.24
C ALA A 230 22.47 -10.82 -0.57
N CYS A 231 21.89 -10.16 0.43
CA CYS A 231 20.99 -9.01 0.23
C CYS A 231 21.44 -7.73 0.96
N PRO A 232 22.64 -7.16 0.71
CA PRO A 232 22.96 -5.84 1.27
C PRO A 232 22.09 -4.72 0.67
N ARG A 233 21.45 -4.93 -0.51
CA ARG A 233 20.64 -3.93 -1.23
C ARG A 233 19.41 -4.45 -1.99
N THR A 234 19.22 -5.76 -2.13
CA THR A 234 18.12 -6.37 -2.91
C THR A 234 17.02 -6.94 -2.02
N VAL A 235 15.81 -7.09 -2.58
CA VAL A 235 14.62 -7.61 -1.89
C VAL A 235 14.68 -9.13 -1.87
N PRO A 236 14.63 -9.81 -0.70
CA PRO A 236 14.43 -11.24 -0.66
C PRO A 236 12.95 -11.56 -0.91
N CYS A 237 12.68 -12.46 -1.85
CA CYS A 237 11.37 -13.09 -1.99
C CYS A 237 11.48 -14.47 -1.34
N ALA A 238 11.06 -14.60 -0.07
CA ALA A 238 11.13 -15.87 0.64
C ALA A 238 9.76 -16.55 0.64
N GLY A 239 9.57 -17.53 -0.24
CA GLY A 239 8.55 -18.56 -0.07
C GLY A 239 9.13 -19.68 0.78
N ARG A 240 8.64 -19.88 2.01
CA ARG A 240 8.92 -21.12 2.75
C ARG A 240 8.03 -22.20 2.12
N THR A 241 8.61 -23.12 1.36
CA THR A 241 7.97 -24.38 0.93
C THR A 241 8.19 -25.45 1.98
#